data_AF-A0AAU2ITV5-F1
#
_entry.id   AF-A0AAU2ITV5-F1
#
_cell.length_a   1.000
_cell.length_b   1.000
_cell.length_c   1.000
_cell.angle_alpha   90.00
_cell.angle_beta   90.00
_cell.angle_gamma   90.00
#
_symmetry.space_group_name_H-M   'P 1'
#
loop_
_entity.id
_entity.type
_entity.pdbx_description
1 polymer ?
#
loop_
_entity_poly.entity_id
_entity_poly.type
_entity_poly.pdbx_seq_one_letter_code
_entity_poly.pdbx_strand_id
1 'polypeptide(L)' 'MIQLKELPGDPGPTLRDIYAAMNEDEQGALAPHILGETSADWLSTTLRRHGHDVSATTIRTYRRSLRQEGG' A
#
# COMPACT_ATOMS: atom_id res chain seq x y z
N MET A 1 11.73 -2.34 13.99
CA MET A 1 10.84 -2.04 12.85
C MET A 1 9.49 -2.66 13.14
N ILE A 2 8.40 -1.93 12.96
CA ILE A 2 7.03 -2.48 13.10
C ILE A 2 6.76 -3.28 11.82
N GLN A 3 6.55 -4.58 11.95
CA GLN A 3 6.15 -5.46 10.86
C GLN A 3 4.62 -5.50 10.80
N LEU A 4 4.04 -5.01 9.70
CA LEU A 4 2.60 -5.09 9.45
C LEU A 4 2.36 -6.33 8.59
N LYS A 5 1.62 -7.29 9.13
CA LYS A 5 1.26 -8.52 8.40
C LYS A 5 0.12 -8.30 7.41
N GLU A 6 -0.67 -7.25 7.64
CA GLU A 6 -1.78 -6.82 6.80
C GLU A 6 -1.85 -5.29 6.79
N LEU A 7 -2.34 -4.72 5.69
CA LEU A 7 -2.62 -3.30 5.59
C LEU A 7 -3.86 -2.94 6.44
N PRO A 8 -3.82 -1.87 7.26
CA PRO A 8 -4.95 -1.46 8.09
C PRO A 8 -6.17 -1.03 7.26
N GLY A 9 -7.35 -1.01 7.89
CA GLY A 9 -8.60 -0.57 7.24
C GLY A 9 -9.04 -1.48 6.09
N ASP A 10 -9.71 -0.91 5.08
CA ASP A 10 -10.04 -1.62 3.85
C ASP A 10 -9.17 -1.17 2.65
N PRO A 11 -8.06 -1.87 2.36
CA PRO A 11 -7.21 -1.58 1.20
C PRO A 11 -7.84 -1.90 -0.16
N GLY A 12 -9.00 -2.58 -0.17
CA GLY A 12 -9.59 -3.14 -1.38
C GLY A 12 -8.80 -4.35 -1.91
N PRO A 13 -9.39 -5.11 -2.85
CA PRO A 13 -8.86 -6.40 -3.29
C PRO A 13 -7.47 -6.29 -3.93
N THR A 14 -7.26 -5.35 -4.85
CA THR A 14 -5.99 -5.22 -5.58
C THR A 14 -4.81 -4.97 -4.66
N LEU A 15 -4.94 -4.01 -3.72
CA LEU A 15 -3.83 -3.64 -2.85
C LEU A 15 -3.59 -4.71 -1.78
N ARG A 16 -4.66 -5.38 -1.32
CA ARG A 16 -4.58 -6.56 -0.44
C ARG A 16 -3.81 -7.71 -1.09
N ASP A 17 -4.17 -8.06 -2.32
CA ASP A 17 -3.54 -9.18 -3.04
C ASP A 17 -2.06 -8.90 -3.32
N ILE A 18 -1.72 -7.67 -3.70
CA ILE A 18 -0.33 -7.24 -3.89
C ILE A 18 0.46 -7.35 -2.59
N TYR A 19 -0.09 -6.85 -1.48
CA TYR A 19 0.59 -6.89 -0.18
C TYR A 19 0.76 -8.33 0.32
N ALA A 20 -0.25 -9.18 0.12
CA ALA A 20 -0.20 -10.59 0.51
C ALA A 20 0.77 -11.43 -0.35
N ALA A 21 1.04 -11.00 -1.59
CA ALA A 21 2.02 -11.64 -2.46
C ALA A 21 3.48 -11.29 -2.13
N MET A 22 3.70 -10.23 -1.34
CA MET A 22 5.02 -9.79 -0.89
C MET A 22 5.53 -10.63 0.27
N ASN A 23 6.86 -10.77 0.36
CA ASN A 23 7.51 -11.33 1.55
C ASN A 23 7.57 -10.31 2.70
N GLU A 24 7.97 -10.75 3.89
CA GLU A 24 8.00 -9.91 5.11
C GLU A 24 8.91 -8.67 4.98
N ASP A 25 10.04 -8.79 4.27
CA ASP A 25 10.96 -7.67 4.07
C ASP A 25 10.35 -6.61 3.14
N GLU A 26 9.70 -7.04 2.06
CA GLU A 26 8.99 -6.18 1.12
C GLU A 26 7.79 -5.50 1.78
N GLN A 27 7.01 -6.23 2.58
CA GLN A 27 5.90 -5.69 3.36
C GLN A 27 6.38 -4.63 4.36
N GLY A 28 7.48 -4.91 5.06
CA GLY A 28 8.10 -3.99 6.02
C GLY A 28 8.66 -2.73 5.36
N ALA A 29 9.19 -2.84 4.13
CA ALA A 29 9.64 -1.69 3.35
C ALA A 29 8.48 -0.87 2.78
N LEU A 30 7.42 -1.52 2.28
CA LEU A 30 6.30 -0.86 1.62
C LEU A 30 5.36 -0.17 2.60
N ALA A 31 5.08 -0.79 3.75
CA ALA A 31 4.15 -0.30 4.76
C ALA A 31 4.32 1.19 5.13
N PRO A 32 5.53 1.67 5.52
CA PRO A 32 5.71 3.08 5.88
C PRO A 32 5.46 4.02 4.69
N HIS A 33 5.74 3.60 3.47
CA HIS A 33 5.47 4.41 2.29
C HIS A 33 3.99 4.44 1.93
N ILE A 34 3.29 3.31 2.01
CA ILE A 34 1.84 3.24 1.75
C ILE A 34 1.07 4.09 2.76
N LEU A 35 1.40 3.97 4.05
CA LEU A 35 0.70 4.70 5.13
C LEU A 35 1.16 6.14 5.29
N GLY A 36 2.35 6.47 4.77
CA GLY A 36 2.91 7.81 4.81
C GLY A 36 2.51 8.70 3.62
N GLU A 37 3.32 9.73 3.41
CA GLU A 37 3.08 10.79 2.41
C GLU A 37 3.80 10.55 1.08
N THR A 38 4.45 9.40 0.92
CA THR A 38 5.20 9.07 -0.30
C THR A 38 4.27 9.20 -1.51
N SER A 39 4.72 9.83 -2.60
CA SER A 39 3.88 10.06 -3.77
C SER A 39 3.21 8.78 -4.27
N ALA A 40 1.90 8.82 -4.51
CA ALA A 40 1.14 7.69 -5.02
C ALA A 40 1.58 7.30 -6.44
N ASP A 41 1.99 8.27 -7.26
CA ASP A 41 2.48 8.01 -8.62
C ASP A 41 3.86 7.35 -8.59
N TRP A 42 4.72 7.79 -7.66
CA TRP A 42 6.02 7.15 -7.43
C TRP A 42 5.85 5.72 -6.92
N LEU A 43 4.94 5.48 -5.98
CA LEU A 43 4.64 4.14 -5.47
C LEU A 43 4.08 3.23 -6.55
N SER A 44 3.08 3.68 -7.30
CA SER A 44 2.51 2.94 -8.43
C SER A 44 3.58 2.55 -9.46
N THR A 45 4.45 3.49 -9.81
CA THR A 45 5.57 3.23 -10.74
C THR A 45 6.57 2.23 -10.16
N THR A 46 6.90 2.37 -8.88
CA THR A 46 7.87 1.49 -8.21
C THR A 46 7.33 0.08 -8.10
N LEU A 47 6.10 -0.09 -7.61
CA LEU A 47 5.41 -1.39 -7.54
C LEU A 47 5.33 -2.06 -8.91
N ARG A 48 5.00 -1.30 -9.95
CA ARG A 48 4.96 -1.82 -11.32
C ARG A 48 6.32 -2.31 -11.81
N ARG A 49 7.43 -1.64 -11.46
CA ARG A 49 8.80 -2.11 -11.77
C ARG A 49 9.13 -3.43 -11.08
N HIS A 50 8.52 -3.70 -9.94
CA HIS A 50 8.65 -4.95 -9.20
C HIS A 50 7.58 -5.99 -9.57
N GLY A 51 6.77 -5.75 -10.61
CA GLY A 51 5.79 -6.72 -11.11
C GLY A 51 4.41 -6.63 -10.47
N HIS A 52 4.16 -5.63 -9.61
CA HIS A 52 2.86 -5.40 -8.98
C HIS A 52 2.11 -4.27 -9.68
N ASP A 53 0.99 -4.58 -10.32
CA ASP A 53 0.19 -3.56 -11.02
C ASP A 53 -0.84 -2.92 -10.10
N VAL A 54 -0.61 -1.66 -9.75
CA VAL A 54 -1.56 -0.84 -8.98
C VAL A 54 -1.57 0.58 -9.49
N SER A 55 -2.75 1.17 -9.60
CA SER A 55 -2.87 2.57 -9.98
C SER A 55 -2.58 3.51 -8.81
N ALA A 56 -2.04 4.68 -9.10
CA ALA A 56 -1.88 5.74 -8.11
C ALA A 56 -3.22 6.20 -7.52
N THR A 57 -4.31 6.12 -8.29
CA THR A 57 -5.68 6.37 -7.82
C THR A 57 -6.09 5.38 -6.74
N THR A 58 -5.82 4.08 -6.91
CA THR A 58 -6.09 3.04 -5.90
C THR A 58 -5.39 3.37 -4.58
N ILE A 59 -4.12 3.75 -4.63
CA ILE A 59 -3.35 4.15 -3.44
C ILE A 59 -3.97 5.38 -2.76
N ARG A 60 -4.38 6.40 -3.53
CA ARG A 60 -5.04 7.60 -2.99
C ARG A 60 -6.37 7.28 -2.34
N THR A 61 -7.18 6.44 -2.98
CA THR A 61 -8.48 5.99 -2.45
C THR A 61 -8.30 5.28 -1.12
N TYR A 62 -7.36 4.34 -1.04
CA TYR A 62 -7.04 3.65 0.20
C TYR A 62 -6.59 4.62 1.32
N ARG A 63 -5.65 5.52 1.02
CA ARG A 63 -5.24 6.54 2.00
C ARG A 63 -6.40 7.43 2.45
N ARG A 64 -7.36 7.69 1.57
CA ARG A 64 -8.56 8.46 1.89
C ARG A 64 -9.54 7.67 2.76
N SER A 65 -9.70 6.35 2.56
CA SER A 65 -10.55 5.54 3.44
C SER A 65 -9.98 5.48 4.84
N LEU A 66 -8.67 5.26 5.00
CA LEU A 66 -7.99 5.28 6.29
C LEU A 66 -8.22 6.57 7.09
N ARG A 67 -8.17 7.73 6.43
CA ARG A 67 -8.43 9.02 7.08
C ARG A 67 -9.90 9.22 7.48
N GLN A 68 -10.83 8.55 6.79
CA GLN A 68 -12.26 8.60 7.12
C GLN A 68 -12.62 7.64 8.25
N GLU A 69 -11.91 6.51 8.37
CA GLU A 69 -12.11 5.52 9.44
C GLU A 69 -11.46 5.95 10.77
N GLY A 70 -10.37 6.73 10.72
CA GLY A 70 -9.68 7.25 11.91
C GLY A 70 -10.16 8.64 12.37
N GLY A 71 -11.24 9.17 11.78
CA GLY A 71 -11.82 10.49 12.09
C GLY A 71 -13.05 10.39 12.98
#